data_AF-A0A8K0HVA6-F1
#
_entry.id   AF-A0A8K0HVA6-F1
#
_cell.length_a   1.000
_cell.length_b   1.000
_cell.length_c   1.000
_cell.angle_alpha   90.00
_cell.angle_beta   90.00
_cell.angle_gamma   90.00
#
_symmetry.space_group_name_H-M   'P 1'
#
loop_
_entity.id
_entity.type
_entity.pdbx_description
1 polymer ?
#
loop_
_entity_poly.entity_id
_entity_poly.type
_entity_poly.pdbx_seq_one_letter_code
_entity_poly.pdbx_strand_id
1 'polypeptide(L)'
;MRAVGMGEENLALPHVLLVSSPSQGHVNPLLRLARRLAAKGLLVTFSSTDIVGRRIASAAKISAGPGDAVPVGRGHLRFEFYPDGWDTDDPRHSVLDALLPHLHDVGVPALADLIRRFADSDRPVSCVVNNPFIPWALDVATNMGIPCAVLWVQSCAVFSTYYHFYHSLAEFPSDAHPDVSVTFPGIPTLRPEDLPSFLLPSNPYKSLSDAILQQFQNLSKATWVLGNTFVELESDAVKAISELSPLIPLGPLVEAEEGEESQKAIKGDFFKAADCMEWLDAQDPCP
;
A
#
# COMPACT_ATOMS: atom_id res chain seq x y z
N MET A 1 -17.96 -13.19 -52.03
CA MET A 1 -17.23 -13.25 -50.74
C MET A 1 -16.94 -11.83 -50.30
N ARG A 2 -17.73 -11.29 -49.38
CA ARG A 2 -17.41 -10.02 -48.70
C ARG A 2 -16.57 -10.40 -47.48
N ALA A 3 -15.34 -9.93 -47.43
CA ALA A 3 -14.51 -10.00 -46.24
C ALA A 3 -15.15 -9.09 -45.18
N VAL A 4 -15.60 -9.69 -44.08
CA VAL A 4 -15.96 -8.98 -42.87
C VAL A 4 -14.64 -8.66 -42.18
N GLY A 5 -14.24 -7.39 -42.22
CA GLY A 5 -13.18 -6.89 -41.36
C GLY A 5 -13.68 -6.97 -39.92
N MET A 6 -13.08 -7.86 -39.13
CA MET A 6 -13.18 -7.82 -37.68
C MET A 6 -12.53 -6.50 -37.24
N GLY A 7 -13.35 -5.57 -36.76
CA GLY A 7 -12.83 -4.42 -36.03
C GLY A 7 -12.12 -4.94 -34.80
N GLU A 8 -10.85 -4.59 -34.62
CA GLU A 8 -10.24 -4.57 -33.30
C GLU A 8 -11.05 -3.56 -32.48
N GLU A 9 -11.97 -4.05 -31.65
CA GLU A 9 -12.50 -3.25 -30.55
C GLU A 9 -11.28 -2.82 -29.73
N ASN A 10 -10.99 -1.52 -29.77
CA ASN A 10 -9.95 -0.90 -28.97
C ASN A 10 -10.42 -0.93 -27.49
N LEU A 11 -10.41 -2.11 -26.87
CA LEU A 11 -10.84 -2.31 -25.49
C LEU A 11 -9.93 -1.47 -24.60
N ALA A 12 -10.52 -0.49 -23.92
CA ALA A 12 -9.81 0.34 -22.97
C ALA A 12 -9.12 -0.55 -21.92
N LEU A 13 -7.84 -0.28 -21.65
CA LEU A 13 -7.07 -1.04 -20.68
C LEU A 13 -7.77 -0.98 -19.32
N PRO A 14 -7.94 -2.12 -18.61
CA PRO A 14 -8.47 -2.10 -17.25
C PRO A 14 -7.64 -1.17 -16.37
N HIS A 15 -8.33 -0.30 -15.64
CA HIS A 15 -7.71 0.77 -14.86
C HIS A 15 -7.66 0.38 -13.37
N VAL A 16 -6.44 0.22 -12.85
CA VAL A 16 -6.21 -0.04 -11.42
C VAL A 16 -5.75 1.24 -10.73
N LEU A 17 -6.47 1.65 -9.69
CA LEU A 17 -6.11 2.78 -8.84
C LEU A 17 -5.44 2.26 -7.56
N LEU A 18 -4.18 2.62 -7.33
CA LEU A 18 -3.47 2.32 -6.10
C LEU A 18 -3.48 3.54 -5.19
N VAL A 19 -3.91 3.39 -3.94
CA VAL A 19 -4.01 4.46 -2.96
C VAL A 19 -3.04 4.16 -1.82
N SER A 20 -2.07 5.05 -1.58
CA SER A 20 -1.05 4.85 -0.54
C SER A 20 -1.29 5.71 0.69
N SER A 21 -1.06 5.14 1.88
CA SER A 21 -0.77 5.91 3.09
C SER A 21 0.49 6.77 2.88
N PRO A 22 0.55 8.00 3.44
CA PRO A 22 1.58 9.00 3.11
C PRO A 22 2.92 8.79 3.85
N SER A 23 3.46 7.58 3.79
CA SER A 23 4.75 7.21 4.38
C SER A 23 5.61 6.41 3.40
N GLN A 24 6.94 6.58 3.49
CA GLN A 24 7.87 6.00 2.51
C GLN A 24 7.77 4.47 2.44
N GLY A 25 7.68 3.81 3.60
CA GLY A 25 7.54 2.36 3.71
C GLY A 25 6.25 1.82 3.09
N HIS A 26 5.25 2.66 2.86
CA HIS A 26 4.00 2.33 2.20
C HIS A 26 4.06 2.64 0.70
N VAL A 27 4.56 3.82 0.33
CA VAL A 27 4.69 4.27 -1.05
C VAL A 27 5.58 3.35 -1.87
N ASN A 28 6.73 2.94 -1.34
CA ASN A 28 7.70 2.13 -2.06
C ASN A 28 7.13 0.80 -2.57
N PRO A 29 6.67 -0.13 -1.71
CA PRO A 29 6.16 -1.40 -2.17
C PRO A 29 4.92 -1.23 -3.06
N LEU A 30 4.02 -0.29 -2.74
CA LEU A 30 2.82 -0.06 -3.56
C LEU A 30 3.19 0.45 -4.97
N LEU A 31 4.20 1.31 -5.09
CA LEU A 31 4.71 1.75 -6.40
C LEU A 31 5.40 0.62 -7.17
N ARG A 32 6.06 -0.34 -6.50
CA ARG A 32 6.60 -1.53 -7.17
C ARG A 32 5.49 -2.44 -7.69
N LEU A 33 4.42 -2.61 -6.91
CA LEU A 33 3.23 -3.31 -7.38
C LEU A 33 2.64 -2.60 -8.61
N ALA A 34 2.52 -1.26 -8.56
CA ALA A 34 2.01 -0.46 -9.66
C ALA A 34 2.79 -0.72 -10.97
N ARG A 35 4.12 -0.77 -10.90
CA ARG A 35 4.97 -1.10 -12.06
C ARG A 35 4.75 -2.53 -12.57
N ARG A 36 4.67 -3.52 -11.68
CA ARG A 36 4.41 -4.92 -12.07
C ARG A 36 3.05 -5.09 -12.75
N LEU A 37 2.04 -4.37 -12.26
CA LEU A 37 0.70 -4.35 -12.86
C LEU A 37 0.71 -3.67 -14.23
N ALA A 38 1.34 -2.49 -14.35
CA ALA A 38 1.46 -1.77 -15.60
C ALA A 38 2.23 -2.59 -16.66
N ALA A 39 3.35 -3.20 -16.28
CA ALA A 39 4.15 -4.06 -17.16
C ALA A 39 3.35 -5.22 -17.78
N LYS A 40 2.31 -5.70 -17.09
CA LYS A 40 1.41 -6.76 -17.55
C LYS A 40 0.27 -6.28 -18.47
N GLY A 41 0.24 -4.99 -18.83
CA GLY A 41 -0.73 -4.44 -19.78
C GLY A 41 -1.90 -3.71 -19.14
N LEU A 42 -1.75 -3.22 -17.91
CA LEU A 42 -2.80 -2.46 -17.22
C LEU A 42 -2.56 -0.96 -17.33
N LEU A 43 -3.64 -0.18 -17.28
CA LEU A 43 -3.54 1.22 -16.94
C LEU A 43 -3.51 1.32 -15.41
N VAL A 44 -2.46 1.94 -14.88
CA VAL A 44 -2.26 2.03 -13.44
C VAL A 44 -2.13 3.49 -13.04
N THR A 45 -2.93 3.91 -12.07
CA THR A 45 -2.77 5.21 -11.42
C THR A 45 -2.30 5.00 -10.00
N PHE A 46 -1.13 5.53 -9.68
CA PHE A 46 -0.66 5.64 -8.31
C PHE A 46 -1.17 6.95 -7.71
N SER A 47 -1.75 6.87 -6.52
CA SER A 47 -2.35 8.00 -5.82
C SER A 47 -2.01 8.01 -4.34
N SER A 48 -1.90 9.21 -3.81
CA SER A 48 -1.77 9.52 -2.40
C SER A 48 -2.13 11.00 -2.21
N THR A 49 -1.81 11.56 -1.06
CA THR A 49 -2.03 12.97 -0.77
C THR A 49 -1.10 13.90 -1.56
N ASP A 50 -1.50 15.16 -1.73
CA ASP A 50 -0.68 16.17 -2.42
C ASP A 50 0.69 16.38 -1.76
N ILE A 51 0.80 16.31 -0.43
CA ILE A 51 2.11 16.39 0.24
C ILE A 51 3.06 15.26 -0.20
N VAL A 52 2.54 14.06 -0.47
CA VAL A 52 3.34 12.95 -1.01
C VAL A 52 3.81 13.28 -2.42
N GLY A 53 2.92 13.77 -3.28
CA GLY A 53 3.30 14.20 -4.63
C GLY A 53 4.39 15.26 -4.64
N ARG A 54 4.27 16.27 -3.77
CA ARG A 54 5.30 17.31 -3.60
C ARG A 54 6.64 16.75 -3.13
N ARG A 55 6.64 15.83 -2.17
CA ARG A 55 7.87 15.17 -1.67
C ARG A 55 8.57 14.37 -2.77
N ILE A 56 7.80 13.58 -3.53
CA ILE A 56 8.33 12.78 -4.64
C ILE A 56 8.93 13.70 -5.71
N ALA A 57 8.20 14.75 -6.12
CA ALA A 57 8.68 15.71 -7.12
C ALA A 57 9.97 16.42 -6.68
N SER A 58 10.06 16.80 -5.40
CA SER A 58 11.24 17.45 -4.84
C SER A 58 12.47 16.52 -4.83
N ALA A 59 12.29 15.24 -4.51
CA ALA A 59 13.39 14.29 -4.38
C ALA A 59 13.88 13.74 -5.73
N ALA A 60 12.97 13.46 -6.65
CA ALA A 60 13.30 12.78 -7.91
C ALA A 60 14.01 13.68 -8.93
N LYS A 61 13.97 15.03 -8.77
CA LYS A 61 14.29 16.02 -9.83
C LYS A 61 13.58 15.77 -11.17
N ILE A 62 12.62 14.85 -11.16
CA ILE A 62 11.72 14.51 -12.25
C ILE A 62 10.38 15.07 -11.79
N SER A 63 9.69 15.74 -12.70
CA SER A 63 8.33 16.20 -12.49
C SER A 63 7.40 15.00 -12.28
N ALA A 64 7.37 14.45 -11.07
CA ALA A 64 6.27 13.63 -10.57
C ALA A 64 5.07 14.52 -10.24
N GLY A 65 4.79 15.49 -11.11
CA GLY A 65 3.55 16.24 -11.08
C GLY A 65 2.44 15.40 -11.71
N PRO A 66 1.17 15.80 -11.54
CA PRO A 66 0.06 15.24 -12.32
C PRO A 66 0.45 15.33 -13.80
N GLY A 67 0.47 14.19 -14.49
CA GLY A 67 1.13 14.08 -15.77
C GLY A 67 0.66 12.92 -16.62
N ASP A 68 1.03 12.98 -17.90
CA ASP A 68 0.70 11.96 -18.89
C ASP A 68 1.25 10.59 -18.47
N ALA A 69 0.50 9.55 -18.82
CA ALA A 69 0.85 8.19 -18.42
C ALA A 69 2.16 7.75 -19.08
N VAL A 70 3.09 7.26 -18.27
CA VAL A 70 4.39 6.75 -18.71
C VAL A 70 4.22 5.30 -19.16
N PRO A 71 4.68 4.92 -20.36
CA PRO A 71 4.68 3.51 -20.78
C PRO A 71 5.55 2.66 -19.85
N VAL A 72 5.01 1.53 -19.38
CA VAL A 72 5.73 0.55 -18.56
C VAL A 72 5.37 -0.83 -19.08
N GLY A 73 6.33 -1.52 -19.69
CA GLY A 73 6.08 -2.79 -20.39
C GLY A 73 4.93 -2.65 -21.39
N ARG A 74 3.86 -3.45 -21.20
CA ARG A 74 2.69 -3.47 -22.09
C ARG A 74 1.59 -2.47 -21.71
N GLY A 75 1.75 -1.75 -20.61
CA GLY A 75 0.73 -0.86 -20.06
C GLY A 75 1.29 0.52 -19.72
N HIS A 76 0.61 1.22 -18.82
CA HIS A 76 0.93 2.60 -18.50
C HIS A 76 0.81 2.86 -17.00
N LEU A 77 1.71 3.69 -16.47
CA LEU A 77 1.68 4.16 -15.10
C LEU A 77 1.55 5.69 -15.07
N ARG A 78 0.66 6.22 -14.25
CA ARG A 78 0.55 7.65 -13.97
C ARG A 78 0.48 7.94 -12.48
N PHE A 79 0.68 9.21 -12.14
CA PHE A 79 0.52 9.72 -10.78
C PHE A 79 -0.62 10.74 -10.76
N GLU A 80 -1.53 10.59 -9.82
CA GLU A 80 -2.62 11.54 -9.56
C GLU A 80 -2.76 11.67 -8.05
N PHE A 81 -2.57 12.87 -7.52
CA PHE A 81 -2.65 13.14 -6.09
C PHE A 81 -3.96 13.83 -5.74
N TYR A 82 -4.42 13.66 -4.50
CA TYR A 82 -5.63 14.29 -4.01
C TYR A 82 -5.33 15.24 -2.83
N PRO A 83 -6.15 16.30 -2.65
CA PRO A 83 -5.96 17.25 -1.57
C PRO A 83 -5.94 16.59 -0.21
N ASP A 84 -4.94 16.93 0.60
CA ASP A 84 -4.89 16.61 2.02
C ASP A 84 -5.47 17.74 2.88
N GLY A 85 -5.94 18.85 2.31
CA GLY A 85 -6.67 19.89 3.03
C GLY A 85 -5.84 20.75 3.99
N TRP A 86 -4.51 20.58 4.05
CA TRP A 86 -3.60 21.42 4.82
C TRP A 86 -2.54 22.05 3.92
N ASP A 87 -1.98 23.17 4.40
CA ASP A 87 -0.80 23.74 3.77
C ASP A 87 0.40 22.79 3.90
N THR A 88 1.37 22.91 2.99
CA THR A 88 2.53 22.00 2.91
C THR A 88 3.36 21.98 4.19
N ASP A 89 3.54 23.15 4.80
CA ASP A 89 4.39 23.33 5.99
C ASP A 89 3.59 23.27 7.29
N ASP A 90 2.34 22.79 7.25
CA ASP A 90 1.52 22.68 8.44
C ASP A 90 2.14 21.67 9.43
N PRO A 91 2.44 22.08 10.68
CA PRO A 91 3.11 21.22 11.64
C PRO A 91 2.28 19.99 12.01
N ARG A 92 0.95 20.01 11.80
CA ARG A 92 0.05 18.89 12.10
C ARG A 92 0.32 17.67 11.23
N HIS A 93 1.00 17.81 10.09
CA HIS A 93 1.47 16.68 9.28
C HIS A 93 2.40 15.73 10.05
N SER A 94 3.02 16.19 11.14
CA SER A 94 3.89 15.38 12.01
C SER A 94 3.19 14.83 13.27
N VAL A 95 1.92 15.18 13.50
CA VAL A 95 1.16 14.80 14.69
C VAL A 95 0.14 13.73 14.29
N LEU A 96 0.44 12.47 14.56
CA LEU A 96 -0.37 11.32 14.11
C LEU A 96 -1.84 11.38 14.55
N ASP A 97 -2.08 11.82 15.79
CA ASP A 97 -3.44 11.94 16.34
C ASP A 97 -4.26 13.05 15.66
N ALA A 98 -3.60 14.02 15.04
CA ALA A 98 -4.26 15.01 14.18
C ALA A 98 -4.35 14.52 12.74
N LEU A 99 -3.29 13.89 12.22
CA LEU A 99 -3.15 13.49 10.83
C LEU A 99 -4.14 12.39 10.44
N LEU A 100 -4.27 11.31 11.21
CA LEU A 100 -5.06 10.15 10.78
C LEU A 100 -6.57 10.43 10.68
N PRO A 101 -7.22 11.08 11.66
CA PRO A 101 -8.62 11.47 11.53
C PRO A 101 -8.81 12.46 10.37
N HIS A 102 -7.88 13.41 10.22
CA HIS A 102 -7.94 14.39 9.15
C HIS A 102 -7.84 13.74 7.76
N LEU A 103 -6.90 12.81 7.56
CA LEU A 103 -6.76 12.03 6.33
C LEU A 103 -8.01 11.23 5.99
N HIS A 104 -8.71 10.71 7.00
CA HIS A 104 -10.00 10.06 6.79
C HIS A 104 -11.04 11.08 6.27
N ASP A 105 -11.23 12.19 6.98
CA ASP A 105 -12.28 13.17 6.69
C ASP A 105 -12.11 13.84 5.33
N VAL A 106 -10.88 14.17 4.95
CA VAL A 106 -10.58 14.78 3.64
C VAL A 106 -10.40 13.73 2.53
N GLY A 107 -9.84 12.57 2.87
CA GLY A 107 -9.48 11.53 1.90
C GLY A 107 -10.69 10.81 1.33
N VAL A 108 -11.73 10.55 2.14
CA VAL A 108 -12.97 9.90 1.68
C VAL A 108 -13.63 10.66 0.53
N PRO A 109 -14.01 11.95 0.68
CA PRO A 109 -14.62 12.70 -0.42
C PRO A 109 -13.65 12.90 -1.59
N ALA A 110 -12.36 13.18 -1.32
CA ALA A 110 -11.38 13.44 -2.35
C ALA A 110 -11.09 12.22 -3.24
N LEU A 111 -11.01 11.02 -2.66
CA LEU A 111 -10.85 9.78 -3.41
C LEU A 111 -12.09 9.45 -4.24
N ALA A 112 -13.29 9.63 -3.68
CA ALA A 112 -14.54 9.43 -4.42
C ALA A 112 -14.62 10.36 -5.64
N ASP A 113 -14.25 11.64 -5.46
CA ASP A 113 -14.18 12.60 -6.56
C ASP A 113 -13.12 12.23 -7.59
N LEU A 114 -11.95 11.75 -7.16
CA LEU A 114 -10.91 11.27 -8.08
C LEU A 114 -11.41 10.12 -8.96
N ILE A 115 -12.10 9.13 -8.37
CA ILE A 115 -12.68 8.01 -9.10
C ILE A 115 -13.74 8.49 -10.11
N ARG A 116 -14.62 9.43 -9.72
CA ARG A 116 -15.61 10.03 -10.63
C ARG A 116 -14.95 10.73 -11.82
N ARG A 117 -13.91 11.55 -11.57
CA ARG A 117 -13.17 12.22 -12.65
C ARG A 117 -12.57 11.24 -13.65
N PHE A 118 -12.11 10.07 -13.21
CA PHE A 118 -11.62 9.04 -14.13
C PHE A 118 -12.74 8.44 -14.98
N ALA A 119 -13.92 8.18 -14.40
CA ALA A 119 -15.08 7.74 -15.15
C ALA A 119 -15.54 8.79 -16.19
N ASP A 120 -15.60 10.06 -15.79
CA ASP A 120 -15.97 11.18 -16.68
C ASP A 120 -14.96 11.41 -17.83
N SER A 121 -13.73 10.89 -17.68
CA SER A 121 -12.67 10.95 -18.68
C SER A 121 -12.53 9.64 -19.48
N ASP A 122 -13.60 8.83 -19.57
CA ASP A 122 -13.64 7.53 -20.26
C ASP A 122 -12.56 6.52 -19.79
N ARG A 123 -12.17 6.59 -18.51
CA ARG A 123 -11.17 5.70 -17.88
C ARG A 123 -11.68 5.13 -16.55
N PRO A 124 -12.86 4.48 -16.50
CA PRO A 124 -13.46 4.03 -15.26
C PRO A 124 -12.53 3.07 -14.49
N VAL A 125 -12.40 3.29 -13.19
CA VAL A 125 -11.58 2.45 -12.31
C VAL A 125 -12.20 1.06 -12.21
N SER A 126 -11.43 0.04 -12.56
CA SER A 126 -11.83 -1.37 -12.52
C SER A 126 -11.48 -2.07 -11.20
N CYS A 127 -10.48 -1.56 -10.47
CA CYS A 127 -10.08 -2.07 -9.16
C CYS A 127 -9.34 -1.00 -8.35
N VAL A 128 -9.57 -0.97 -7.04
CA VAL A 128 -8.82 -0.13 -6.08
C VAL A 128 -7.91 -1.01 -5.23
N VAL A 129 -6.64 -0.65 -5.09
CA VAL A 129 -5.69 -1.32 -4.18
C VAL A 129 -5.17 -0.32 -3.16
N ASN A 130 -5.44 -0.54 -1.88
CA ASN A 130 -4.85 0.28 -0.81
C ASN A 130 -3.77 -0.48 -0.03
N ASN A 131 -3.00 0.22 0.79
CA ASN A 131 -2.16 -0.39 1.83
C ASN A 131 -2.64 0.06 3.23
N PRO A 132 -2.09 -0.50 4.33
CA PRO A 132 -2.60 -0.22 5.68
C PRO A 132 -2.50 1.26 6.11
N PHE A 133 -3.25 1.60 7.16
CA PHE A 133 -3.47 2.96 7.71
C PHE A 133 -4.37 3.90 6.91
N ILE A 134 -4.96 3.44 5.81
CA ILE A 134 -6.02 4.14 5.08
C ILE A 134 -7.21 3.20 4.79
N PRO A 135 -7.79 2.59 5.84
CA PRO A 135 -8.81 1.53 5.69
C PRO A 135 -10.08 2.00 4.97
N TRP A 136 -10.35 3.31 5.00
CA TRP A 136 -11.47 3.98 4.34
C TRP A 136 -11.43 3.90 2.81
N ALA A 137 -10.27 3.61 2.20
CA ALA A 137 -10.17 3.42 0.76
C ALA A 137 -11.02 2.22 0.27
N LEU A 138 -11.13 1.17 1.09
CA LEU A 138 -12.02 0.03 0.80
C LEU A 138 -13.50 0.41 0.87
N ASP A 139 -13.87 1.30 1.81
CA ASP A 139 -15.24 1.82 1.92
C ASP A 139 -15.63 2.60 0.68
N VAL A 140 -14.77 3.52 0.24
CA VAL A 140 -15.00 4.32 -0.97
C VAL A 140 -15.17 3.41 -2.18
N ALA A 141 -14.26 2.45 -2.40
CA ALA A 141 -14.35 1.53 -3.53
C ALA A 141 -15.64 0.70 -3.50
N THR A 142 -15.96 0.10 -2.35
CA THR A 142 -17.14 -0.76 -2.17
C THR A 142 -18.45 0.01 -2.37
N ASN A 143 -18.54 1.22 -1.81
CA ASN A 143 -19.71 2.09 -1.98
C ASN A 143 -19.93 2.53 -3.44
N MET A 144 -18.87 2.51 -4.25
CA MET A 144 -18.92 2.78 -5.69
C MET A 144 -19.06 1.51 -6.53
N GLY A 145 -19.21 0.33 -5.91
CA GLY A 145 -19.35 -0.96 -6.60
C GLY A 145 -18.06 -1.44 -7.28
N ILE A 146 -16.90 -0.92 -6.87
CA ILE A 146 -15.60 -1.23 -7.46
C ILE A 146 -14.92 -2.32 -6.62
N PRO A 147 -14.49 -3.45 -7.22
CA PRO A 147 -13.69 -4.46 -6.53
C PRO A 147 -12.42 -3.85 -5.92
N CYS A 148 -12.01 -4.34 -4.76
CA CYS A 148 -10.85 -3.80 -4.07
C CYS A 148 -9.92 -4.87 -3.49
N ALA A 149 -8.67 -4.50 -3.29
CA ALA A 149 -7.65 -5.33 -2.68
C ALA A 149 -6.82 -4.53 -1.66
N VAL A 150 -6.17 -5.23 -0.75
CA VAL A 150 -5.20 -4.65 0.19
C VAL A 150 -3.82 -5.20 -0.12
N LEU A 151 -2.85 -4.33 -0.40
CA LEU A 151 -1.44 -4.70 -0.33
C LEU A 151 -0.98 -4.66 1.13
N TRP A 152 -0.84 -5.82 1.73
CA TRP A 152 -0.22 -5.97 3.04
C TRP A 152 1.30 -5.89 2.92
N VAL A 153 1.87 -4.80 3.43
CA VAL A 153 3.31 -4.48 3.28
C VAL A 153 4.18 -4.96 4.44
N GLN A 154 3.56 -5.45 5.52
CA GLN A 154 4.25 -6.04 6.68
C GLN A 154 4.35 -7.58 6.51
N SER A 155 5.02 -8.26 7.45
CA SER A 155 5.13 -9.73 7.44
C SER A 155 3.77 -10.41 7.66
N CYS A 156 3.67 -11.69 7.28
CA CYS A 156 2.52 -12.52 7.58
C CYS A 156 2.36 -12.74 9.09
N ALA A 157 3.45 -12.82 9.84
CA ALA A 157 3.38 -12.90 11.31
C ALA A 157 2.62 -11.69 11.90
N VAL A 158 2.93 -10.48 11.45
CA VAL A 158 2.25 -9.26 11.90
C VAL A 158 0.78 -9.22 11.44
N PHE A 159 0.48 -9.65 10.21
CA PHE A 159 -0.90 -9.81 9.74
C PHE A 159 -1.71 -10.71 10.66
N SER A 160 -1.18 -11.92 10.91
CA SER A 160 -1.86 -12.93 11.72
C SER A 160 -2.06 -12.43 13.15
N THR A 161 -1.08 -11.72 13.71
CA THR A 161 -1.17 -11.10 15.04
C THR A 161 -2.34 -10.11 15.12
N TYR A 162 -2.43 -9.15 14.20
CA TYR A 162 -3.53 -8.18 14.19
C TYR A 162 -4.88 -8.85 13.92
N TYR A 163 -4.94 -9.84 13.04
CA TYR A 163 -6.16 -10.58 12.75
C TYR A 163 -6.71 -11.28 14.00
N HIS A 164 -5.85 -12.03 14.71
CA HIS A 164 -6.24 -12.73 15.93
C HIS A 164 -6.61 -11.77 17.05
N PHE A 165 -5.91 -10.63 17.17
CA PHE A 165 -6.26 -9.58 18.13
C PHE A 165 -7.64 -8.99 17.84
N TYR A 166 -7.85 -8.51 16.62
CA TYR A 166 -9.08 -7.84 16.21
C TYR A 166 -10.31 -8.75 16.34
N HIS A 167 -10.18 -10.03 15.97
CA HIS A 167 -11.25 -11.01 16.08
C HIS A 167 -11.33 -11.71 17.45
N SER A 168 -10.49 -11.32 18.42
CA SER A 168 -10.45 -11.92 19.76
C SER A 168 -10.28 -13.45 19.73
N LEU A 169 -9.43 -13.94 18.84
CA LEU A 169 -9.18 -15.37 18.62
C LEU A 169 -8.02 -15.93 19.46
N ALA A 170 -7.34 -15.07 20.22
CA ALA A 170 -6.31 -15.44 21.18
C ALA A 170 -6.34 -14.45 22.36
N GLU A 171 -5.76 -14.85 23.48
CA GLU A 171 -5.56 -13.96 24.63
C GLU A 171 -4.31 -13.11 24.41
N PHE A 172 -4.46 -11.79 24.51
CA PHE A 172 -3.37 -10.82 24.35
C PHE A 172 -3.07 -10.09 25.67
N PRO A 173 -1.85 -9.51 25.83
CA PRO A 173 -1.52 -8.70 26.99
C PRO A 173 -2.54 -7.60 27.29
N SER A 174 -2.86 -7.43 28.56
CA SER A 174 -3.77 -6.42 29.08
C SER A 174 -3.18 -5.76 30.34
N ASP A 175 -3.78 -4.67 30.82
CA ASP A 175 -3.34 -4.05 32.09
C ASP A 175 -3.40 -5.03 33.28
N ALA A 176 -4.35 -5.97 33.26
CA ALA A 176 -4.49 -7.00 34.30
C ALA A 176 -3.48 -8.14 34.14
N HIS A 177 -3.12 -8.46 32.90
CA HIS A 177 -2.25 -9.58 32.54
C HIS A 177 -1.22 -9.14 31.48
N PRO A 178 -0.19 -8.36 31.86
CA PRO A 178 0.75 -7.79 30.89
C PRO A 178 1.75 -8.82 30.33
N ASP A 179 2.00 -9.93 31.04
CA ASP A 179 3.04 -10.90 30.71
C ASP A 179 2.54 -12.09 29.85
N VAL A 180 1.31 -11.99 29.32
CA VAL A 180 0.68 -13.09 28.56
C VAL A 180 1.43 -13.31 27.25
N SER A 181 1.83 -14.57 27.02
CA SER A 181 2.34 -15.00 25.72
C SER A 181 1.19 -15.43 24.82
N VAL A 182 1.25 -15.05 23.55
CA VAL A 182 0.19 -15.26 22.57
C VAL A 182 0.57 -16.40 21.65
N THR A 183 -0.36 -17.31 21.38
CA THR A 183 -0.14 -18.44 20.47
C THR A 183 -1.30 -18.56 19.49
N PHE A 184 -0.99 -18.70 18.21
CA PHE A 184 -1.96 -18.93 17.13
C PHE A 184 -1.29 -19.65 15.95
N PRO A 185 -2.07 -20.25 15.03
CA PRO A 185 -1.51 -21.08 13.96
C PRO A 185 -0.51 -20.35 13.06
N GLY A 186 0.50 -21.09 12.61
CA GLY A 186 1.44 -20.65 11.57
C GLY A 186 2.61 -19.79 12.05
N ILE A 187 2.68 -19.45 13.34
CA ILE A 187 3.82 -18.73 13.92
C ILE A 187 4.23 -19.31 15.29
N PRO A 188 5.47 -19.08 15.75
CA PRO A 188 5.89 -19.40 17.11
C PRO A 188 5.08 -18.61 18.15
N THR A 189 5.03 -19.12 19.38
CA THR A 189 4.50 -18.38 20.54
C THR A 189 5.25 -17.06 20.69
N LEU A 190 4.51 -15.96 20.74
CA LEU A 190 5.03 -14.60 20.88
C LEU A 190 4.93 -14.16 22.33
N ARG A 191 6.00 -13.59 22.87
CA ARG A 191 5.96 -12.89 24.15
C ARG A 191 5.52 -11.44 23.96
N PRO A 192 5.14 -10.70 25.01
CA PRO A 192 4.76 -9.29 24.89
C PRO A 192 5.80 -8.45 24.14
N GLU A 193 7.10 -8.72 24.34
CA GLU A 193 8.20 -8.04 23.65
C GLU A 193 8.28 -8.31 22.14
N ASP A 194 7.68 -9.40 21.66
CA ASP A 194 7.64 -9.77 20.23
C ASP A 194 6.41 -9.19 19.51
N LEU A 195 5.42 -8.71 20.25
CA LEU A 195 4.17 -8.20 19.69
C LEU A 195 4.33 -6.79 19.12
N PRO A 196 3.53 -6.41 18.09
CA PRO A 196 3.42 -5.03 17.69
C PRO A 196 3.01 -4.18 18.88
N SER A 197 3.82 -3.16 19.18
CA SER A 197 3.59 -2.28 20.34
C SER A 197 2.22 -1.64 20.33
N PHE A 198 1.58 -1.51 19.16
CA PHE A 198 0.21 -1.02 18.99
C PHE A 198 -0.85 -1.83 19.74
N LEU A 199 -0.59 -3.12 19.98
CA LEU A 199 -1.50 -4.03 20.68
C LEU A 199 -1.27 -4.07 22.19
N LEU A 200 -0.18 -3.48 22.67
CA LEU A 200 0.17 -3.50 24.09
C LEU A 200 -0.57 -2.39 24.86
N PRO A 201 -0.87 -2.61 26.15
CA PRO A 201 -1.55 -1.60 26.98
C PRO A 201 -0.77 -0.27 27.07
N SER A 202 0.56 -0.36 27.10
CA SER A 202 1.50 0.77 27.19
C SER A 202 1.59 1.63 25.92
N ASN A 203 0.86 1.27 24.87
CA ASN A 203 0.92 1.93 23.57
C ASN A 203 0.46 3.40 23.62
N PRO A 204 1.34 4.37 23.29
CA PRO A 204 0.98 5.78 23.22
C PRO A 204 0.35 6.19 21.87
N TYR A 205 0.45 5.35 20.83
CA TYR A 205 0.04 5.68 19.46
C TYR A 205 -1.37 5.13 19.14
N LYS A 206 -2.39 5.60 19.86
CA LYS A 206 -3.75 5.08 19.72
C LYS A 206 -4.32 5.27 18.32
N SER A 207 -4.16 6.44 17.70
CA SER A 207 -4.69 6.67 16.35
C SER A 207 -4.08 5.75 15.27
N LEU A 208 -2.79 5.41 15.36
CA LEU A 208 -2.20 4.40 14.46
C LEU A 208 -2.80 3.02 14.68
N SER A 209 -3.07 2.69 15.94
CA SER A 209 -3.62 1.40 16.35
C SER A 209 -5.06 1.25 15.89
N ASP A 210 -5.85 2.31 16.03
CA ASP A 210 -7.21 2.37 15.53
C ASP A 210 -7.23 2.23 14.00
N ALA A 211 -6.33 2.95 13.30
CA ALA A 211 -6.25 2.91 11.84
C ALA A 211 -5.81 1.52 11.30
N ILE A 212 -4.88 0.83 11.97
CA ILE A 212 -4.49 -0.53 11.56
C ILE A 212 -5.56 -1.56 11.91
N LEU A 213 -6.23 -1.46 13.06
CA LEU A 213 -7.29 -2.39 13.46
C LEU A 213 -8.55 -2.20 12.60
N GLN A 214 -8.88 -0.97 12.21
CA GLN A 214 -9.96 -0.68 11.27
C GLN A 214 -9.69 -1.28 9.87
N GLN A 215 -8.43 -1.52 9.50
CA GLN A 215 -8.11 -2.27 8.27
C GLN A 215 -8.63 -3.72 8.34
N PHE A 216 -8.60 -4.36 9.51
CA PHE A 216 -9.14 -5.71 9.73
C PHE A 216 -10.67 -5.69 9.79
N GLN A 217 -11.27 -4.63 10.31
CA GLN A 217 -12.72 -4.39 10.21
C GLN A 217 -13.19 -4.39 8.75
N ASN A 218 -12.45 -3.71 7.87
CA ASN A 218 -12.80 -3.56 6.46
C ASN A 218 -12.27 -4.70 5.57
N LEU A 219 -11.47 -5.62 6.11
CA LEU A 219 -10.79 -6.63 5.32
C LEU A 219 -11.76 -7.55 4.57
N SER A 220 -12.94 -7.82 5.15
CA SER A 220 -14.01 -8.61 4.51
C SER A 220 -14.56 -8.00 3.21
N LYS A 221 -14.32 -6.71 2.97
CA LYS A 221 -14.68 -6.01 1.73
C LYS A 221 -13.65 -6.25 0.61
N ALA A 222 -12.41 -6.56 0.98
CA ALA A 222 -11.34 -6.80 0.01
C ALA A 222 -11.54 -8.16 -0.66
N THR A 223 -11.52 -8.17 -1.99
CA THR A 223 -11.56 -9.40 -2.79
C THR A 223 -10.23 -10.15 -2.69
N TRP A 224 -9.12 -9.43 -2.52
CA TRP A 224 -7.78 -9.98 -2.40
C TRP A 224 -6.96 -9.29 -1.31
N VAL A 225 -6.16 -10.07 -0.60
CA VAL A 225 -5.08 -9.55 0.24
C VAL A 225 -3.77 -9.92 -0.42
N LEU A 226 -3.03 -8.95 -0.91
CA LEU A 226 -1.77 -9.14 -1.59
C LEU A 226 -0.65 -9.03 -0.54
N GLY A 227 0.08 -10.10 -0.27
CA GLY A 227 1.17 -10.10 0.70
C GLY A 227 2.49 -9.71 0.05
N ASN A 228 3.19 -8.71 0.59
CA ASN A 228 4.59 -8.42 0.24
C ASN A 228 5.55 -9.42 0.90
N THR A 229 5.34 -10.70 0.61
CA THR A 229 6.13 -11.84 1.08
C THR A 229 6.16 -12.92 0.01
N PHE A 230 6.93 -13.98 0.23
CA PHE A 230 6.98 -15.17 -0.60
C PHE A 230 6.90 -16.43 0.26
N VAL A 231 6.38 -17.52 -0.32
CA VAL A 231 5.99 -18.72 0.44
C VAL A 231 7.17 -19.35 1.13
N GLU A 232 8.34 -19.37 0.51
CA GLU A 232 9.56 -19.98 1.05
C GLU A 232 10.08 -19.26 2.30
N LEU A 233 9.69 -18.00 2.53
CA LEU A 233 10.07 -17.24 3.74
C LEU A 233 9.13 -17.50 4.91
N GLU A 234 7.82 -17.54 4.65
CA GLU A 234 6.78 -17.52 5.68
C GLU A 234 5.73 -18.63 5.46
N SER A 235 6.15 -19.85 5.05
CA SER A 235 5.25 -20.92 4.58
C SER A 235 4.12 -21.26 5.54
N ASP A 236 4.45 -21.44 6.82
CA ASP A 236 3.49 -21.83 7.85
C ASP A 236 2.49 -20.71 8.14
N ALA A 237 2.97 -19.46 8.18
CA ALA A 237 2.13 -18.28 8.41
C ALA A 237 1.22 -18.02 7.20
N VAL A 238 1.74 -18.11 5.98
CA VAL A 238 0.96 -18.00 4.75
C VAL A 238 -0.15 -19.05 4.72
N LYS A 239 0.17 -20.31 5.01
CA LYS A 239 -0.81 -21.40 5.06
C LYS A 239 -1.91 -21.11 6.09
N ALA A 240 -1.55 -20.70 7.31
CA ALA A 240 -2.52 -20.37 8.35
C ALA A 240 -3.42 -19.19 7.95
N ILE A 241 -2.87 -18.15 7.33
CA ILE A 241 -3.66 -16.98 6.88
C ILE A 241 -4.57 -17.32 5.71
N SER A 242 -4.17 -18.20 4.80
CA SER A 242 -5.01 -18.61 3.66
C SER A 242 -6.32 -19.29 4.09
N GLU A 243 -6.40 -19.82 5.31
CA GLU A 243 -7.64 -20.36 5.89
C GLU A 243 -8.59 -19.26 6.41
N LEU A 244 -8.07 -18.03 6.61
CA LEU A 244 -8.76 -16.90 7.22
C LEU A 244 -9.10 -15.79 6.20
N SER A 245 -8.27 -15.61 5.18
CA SER A 245 -8.30 -14.47 4.27
C SER A 245 -7.76 -14.87 2.88
N PRO A 246 -8.22 -14.25 1.77
CA PRO A 246 -7.73 -14.54 0.41
C PRO A 246 -6.33 -13.93 0.17
N LEU A 247 -5.34 -14.41 0.93
CA LEU A 247 -3.94 -13.97 0.84
C LEU A 247 -3.26 -14.53 -0.40
N ILE A 248 -2.62 -13.65 -1.17
CA ILE A 248 -1.79 -13.96 -2.34
C ILE A 248 -0.38 -13.40 -2.09
N PRO A 249 0.62 -14.26 -1.79
CA PRO A 249 2.02 -13.84 -1.70
C PRO A 249 2.51 -13.38 -3.09
N LEU A 250 3.04 -12.15 -3.18
CA LEU A 250 3.56 -11.58 -4.43
C LEU A 250 4.91 -10.88 -4.28
N GLY A 251 5.50 -10.95 -3.09
CA GLY A 251 6.77 -10.34 -2.78
C GLY A 251 7.98 -11.15 -3.30
N PRO A 252 9.19 -10.65 -3.03
CA PRO A 252 9.45 -9.33 -2.47
C PRO A 252 9.20 -8.23 -3.51
N LEU A 253 8.55 -7.14 -3.09
CA LEU A 253 8.34 -5.92 -3.88
C LEU A 253 9.55 -5.00 -3.77
N VAL A 254 10.68 -5.47 -4.26
CA VAL A 254 11.95 -4.73 -4.34
C VAL A 254 12.21 -4.25 -5.77
N GLU A 255 13.17 -3.33 -5.93
CA GLU A 255 13.69 -2.99 -7.27
C GLU A 255 14.35 -4.22 -7.89
N ALA A 256 13.98 -4.54 -9.14
CA ALA A 256 14.75 -5.48 -9.92
C ALA A 256 15.99 -4.76 -10.45
N GLU A 257 17.12 -5.48 -10.54
CA GLU A 257 18.34 -4.94 -11.13
C GLU A 257 18.11 -4.45 -12.57
N GLU A 258 18.81 -3.36 -12.86
CA GLU A 258 18.63 -2.43 -13.96
C GLU A 258 18.61 -3.09 -15.34
N GLY A 259 17.58 -2.78 -16.14
CA GLY A 259 17.53 -3.21 -17.54
C GLY A 259 16.85 -2.25 -18.50
N GLU A 260 16.08 -1.26 -18.04
CA GLU A 260 15.36 -0.35 -18.94
C GLU A 260 15.45 1.11 -18.48
N GLU A 261 15.79 2.01 -19.41
CA GLU A 261 15.81 3.47 -19.19
C GLU A 261 14.45 4.01 -18.70
N SER A 262 13.35 3.33 -19.02
CA SER A 262 11.99 3.61 -18.53
C SER A 262 11.88 3.51 -17.00
N GLN A 263 12.70 2.68 -16.35
CA GLN A 263 12.70 2.47 -14.90
C GLN A 263 13.32 3.64 -14.13
N LYS A 264 14.21 4.41 -14.77
CA LYS A 264 14.84 5.60 -14.16
C LYS A 264 13.87 6.77 -14.01
N ALA A 265 12.80 6.80 -14.81
CA ALA A 265 11.83 7.90 -14.85
C ALA A 265 10.80 7.85 -13.71
N ILE A 266 10.55 6.67 -13.14
CA ILE A 266 9.54 6.49 -12.09
C ILE A 266 10.30 6.39 -10.77
N LYS A 267 10.07 7.32 -9.85
CA LYS A 267 10.62 7.31 -8.49
C LYS A 267 9.54 7.69 -7.50
N GLY A 268 9.64 7.19 -6.27
CA GLY A 268 8.69 7.42 -5.19
C GLY A 268 9.36 7.87 -3.89
N ASP A 269 10.64 8.20 -3.95
CA ASP A 269 11.43 8.58 -2.78
C ASP A 269 11.04 9.97 -2.29
N PHE A 270 10.90 10.15 -0.99
CA PHE A 270 10.65 11.46 -0.38
C PHE A 270 11.95 12.23 -0.12
N PHE A 271 13.09 11.54 -0.18
CA PHE A 271 14.39 12.06 0.16
C PHE A 271 15.41 11.71 -0.92
N LYS A 272 16.39 12.59 -1.09
CA LYS A 272 17.56 12.30 -1.92
C LYS A 272 18.45 11.30 -1.19
N ALA A 273 18.86 10.23 -1.88
CA ALA A 273 19.84 9.30 -1.34
C ALA A 273 21.16 10.04 -1.02
N ALA A 274 21.74 9.70 0.14
CA ALA A 274 23.12 10.06 0.44
C ALA A 274 24.06 9.20 -0.42
N ASP A 275 25.17 9.78 -0.88
CA ASP A 275 26.20 9.02 -1.58
C ASP A 275 27.10 8.36 -0.51
N CYS A 276 26.77 7.13 -0.15
CA CYS A 276 27.50 6.35 0.84
C CYS A 276 28.45 5.32 0.22
N MET A 277 28.52 5.23 -1.11
CA MET A 277 29.33 4.21 -1.79
C MET A 277 30.81 4.42 -1.54
N GLU A 278 31.30 5.67 -1.62
CA GLU A 278 32.70 6.00 -1.30
C GLU A 278 33.06 5.61 0.15
N TRP A 279 32.12 5.78 1.09
CA TRP A 279 32.33 5.39 2.48
C TRP A 279 32.34 3.86 2.65
N LEU A 280 31.46 3.14 1.96
CA LEU A 280 31.39 1.68 1.98
C LEU A 280 32.65 1.05 1.36
N ASP A 281 33.12 1.57 0.22
CA ASP A 281 34.31 1.09 -0.48
C ASP A 281 35.59 1.29 0.34
N ALA A 282 35.57 2.21 1.31
CA ALA A 282 36.68 2.47 2.22
C ALA A 282 36.71 1.51 3.44
N GLN A 283 35.70 0.64 3.63
CA GLN A 283 35.70 -0.33 4.73
C GLN A 283 36.47 -1.60 4.33
N ASP A 284 37.14 -2.22 5.31
CA ASP A 284 37.78 -3.51 5.08
C ASP A 284 36.74 -4.58 4.70
N PRO A 285 37.05 -5.53 3.79
CA PRO A 285 36.16 -6.65 3.49
C PRO A 285 35.85 -7.43 4.76
N CYS A 286 34.59 -7.85 4.95
CA CYS A 286 34.23 -8.68 6.08
C CYS A 286 35.08 -9.97 6.08
N PRO A 287 35.79 -10.30 7.17
CA PRO A 287 36.61 -11.51 7.26
C PRO A 287 35.79 -12.80 7.21
#